data_AF-A0A4Y8P6F1-F1
#
_entry.id   AF-A0A4Y8P6F1-F1
#
_cell.length_a   1.000
_cell.length_b   1.000
_cell.length_c   1.000
_cell.angle_alpha   90.00
_cell.angle_beta   90.00
_cell.angle_gamma   90.00
#
_symmetry.space_group_name_H-M   'P 1'
#
loop_
_entity.id
_entity.type
_entity.pdbx_description
1 polymer ?
#
loop_
_entity_poly.entity_id
_entity_poly.type
_entity_poly.pdbx_seq_one_letter_code
_entity_poly.pdbx_strand_id
1 'polypeptide(L)'
;MANCWWRHLFFAFPKAYAVASNAFYLAIIIFIWILIFRGISIEIRSQLVHPLWKAFWVGVFFLASLSAALVLGAFLGNLVTGVPIDKNGTCFIPLWTYFVSSPRHGVFDALTLLFSLLSVVSLSLHGVTFMILKTEGEIQNQLWSVALKLWKAETILALLSIVLLFTTRHFLIAQCGQHSVGRVFFAVAALSLLLLFFSLRKKRERLSFACSSLFLLSAIGATAVGPYHYLLISSLDRSLSLTIFNAAAQRSTLQKGLVWLGIGAILILGYTFIVYWGFRGKVRSDSEDY
;
A
#
# COMPACT_ATOMS: atom_id res chain seq x y z
N MET A 1 0.35 2.37 -14.63
CA MET A 1 0.38 1.11 -13.85
C MET A 1 -0.88 0.84 -12.99
N ALA A 2 -1.69 1.84 -12.62
CA ALA A 2 -2.92 1.63 -11.83
C ALA A 2 -4.04 0.84 -12.56
N ASN A 3 -3.96 0.67 -13.88
CA ASN A 3 -5.04 0.12 -14.69
C ASN A 3 -5.11 -1.43 -14.70
N CYS A 4 -4.06 -2.15 -14.30
CA CYS A 4 -4.08 -3.63 -14.33
C CYS A 4 -4.87 -4.21 -13.15
N TRP A 5 -4.61 -3.76 -11.92
CA TRP A 5 -5.21 -4.31 -10.71
C TRP A 5 -6.74 -4.15 -10.68
N TRP A 6 -7.24 -3.00 -11.12
CA TRP A 6 -8.66 -2.69 -11.19
C TRP A 6 -9.42 -3.58 -12.19
N ARG A 7 -8.79 -3.90 -13.32
CA ARG A 7 -9.36 -4.78 -14.35
C ARG A 7 -9.47 -6.23 -13.90
N HIS A 8 -8.51 -6.71 -13.10
CA HIS A 8 -8.59 -8.06 -12.54
C HIS A 8 -9.73 -8.21 -11.53
N LEU A 9 -9.96 -7.19 -10.69
CA LEU A 9 -11.11 -7.18 -9.77
C LEU A 9 -12.43 -7.13 -10.54
N PHE A 10 -12.54 -6.30 -11.58
CA PHE A 10 -13.72 -6.27 -12.45
C PHE A 10 -14.02 -7.64 -13.07
N PHE A 11 -12.97 -8.30 -13.58
CA PHE A 11 -13.12 -9.56 -14.29
C PHE A 11 -13.42 -10.75 -13.36
N ALA A 12 -12.81 -10.79 -12.18
CA ALA A 12 -13.01 -11.88 -11.21
C ALA A 12 -14.22 -11.66 -10.30
N PHE A 13 -14.48 -10.42 -9.88
CA PHE A 13 -15.49 -10.06 -8.89
C PHE A 13 -16.25 -8.78 -9.30
N PRO A 14 -17.07 -8.81 -10.38
CA PRO A 14 -17.69 -7.63 -10.94
C PRO A 14 -18.61 -6.88 -9.97
N LYS A 15 -19.32 -7.61 -9.07
CA LYS A 15 -20.15 -6.98 -8.02
C LYS A 15 -19.31 -6.22 -7.00
N ALA A 16 -18.22 -6.84 -6.51
CA ALA A 16 -17.32 -6.20 -5.56
C ALA A 16 -16.66 -4.95 -6.17
N TYR A 17 -16.27 -5.05 -7.45
CA TYR A 17 -15.79 -3.92 -8.22
C TYR A 17 -16.82 -2.78 -8.25
N ALA A 18 -18.07 -3.05 -8.63
CA ALA A 18 -19.10 -2.02 -8.77
C ALA A 18 -19.36 -1.30 -7.44
N VAL A 19 -19.48 -2.06 -6.35
CA VAL A 19 -19.71 -1.50 -5.01
C VAL A 19 -18.51 -0.69 -4.53
N ALA A 20 -17.28 -1.21 -4.67
CA ALA A 20 -16.07 -0.49 -4.27
C ALA A 20 -15.85 0.80 -5.10
N SER A 21 -16.12 0.73 -6.41
CA SER A 21 -16.04 1.90 -7.31
C SER A 21 -16.98 3.02 -6.88
N ASN A 22 -18.22 2.66 -6.53
CA ASN A 22 -19.22 3.61 -6.08
C ASN A 22 -18.87 4.18 -4.69
N ALA A 23 -18.50 3.29 -3.77
CA ALA A 23 -18.14 3.64 -2.40
C ALA A 23 -17.00 4.66 -2.33
N PHE A 24 -15.93 4.42 -3.10
CA PHE A 24 -14.71 5.22 -3.08
C PHE A 24 -14.60 6.18 -4.27
N TYR A 25 -15.69 6.49 -4.96
CA TYR A 25 -15.66 7.28 -6.20
C TYR A 25 -14.82 8.56 -6.09
N LEU A 26 -15.10 9.38 -5.06
CA LEU A 26 -14.39 10.64 -4.83
C LEU A 26 -12.91 10.41 -4.52
N ALA A 27 -12.58 9.41 -3.68
CA ALA A 27 -11.21 9.08 -3.32
C ALA A 27 -10.40 8.57 -4.52
N ILE A 28 -11.00 7.75 -5.39
CA ILE A 28 -10.37 7.26 -6.62
C ILE A 28 -10.06 8.42 -7.57
N ILE A 29 -11.00 9.36 -7.77
CA ILE A 29 -10.77 10.53 -8.63
C ILE A 29 -9.62 11.38 -8.09
N ILE A 30 -9.61 11.67 -6.79
CA ILE A 30 -8.52 12.43 -6.16
C ILE A 30 -7.19 11.67 -6.31
N PHE A 31 -7.18 10.35 -6.12
CA PHE A 31 -5.98 9.52 -6.31
C PHE A 31 -5.46 9.56 -7.75
N ILE A 32 -6.34 9.56 -8.75
CA ILE A 32 -5.94 9.69 -10.15
C ILE A 32 -5.29 11.06 -10.39
N TRP A 33 -5.90 12.15 -9.91
CA TRP A 33 -5.30 13.48 -10.02
C TRP A 33 -3.92 13.56 -9.35
N ILE A 34 -3.79 12.98 -8.15
CA ILE A 34 -2.50 12.88 -7.45
C ILE A 34 -1.46 12.16 -8.33
N LEU A 35 -1.81 11.03 -8.95
CA LEU A 35 -0.90 10.29 -9.82
C LEU A 35 -0.54 11.07 -11.09
N ILE A 36 -1.49 11.83 -11.65
CA ILE A 36 -1.25 12.71 -12.79
C ILE A 36 -0.24 13.80 -12.40
N PHE A 37 -0.47 14.52 -11.31
CA PHE A 37 0.45 15.56 -10.84
C PHE A 37 1.84 15.01 -10.53
N ARG A 38 1.93 13.80 -9.95
CA ARG A 38 3.21 13.13 -9.72
C ARG A 38 3.97 12.87 -11.03
N GLY A 39 3.30 12.38 -12.09
CA GLY A 39 3.92 12.12 -13.39
C GLY A 39 4.35 13.41 -14.10
N ILE A 40 3.44 14.39 -14.16
CA ILE A 40 3.68 15.71 -14.77
C ILE A 40 4.85 16.42 -14.10
N SER A 41 4.98 16.31 -12.77
CA SER A 41 6.06 16.97 -12.03
C SER A 41 7.45 16.50 -12.45
N ILE A 42 7.62 15.24 -12.87
CA ILE A 42 8.92 14.75 -13.34
C ILE A 42 9.24 15.35 -14.71
N GLU A 43 8.27 15.30 -15.63
CA GLU A 43 8.44 15.73 -17.03
C GLU A 43 8.60 17.24 -17.16
N ILE A 44 7.80 18.01 -16.41
CA ILE A 44 7.77 19.47 -16.54
C ILE A 44 8.93 20.15 -15.79
N ARG A 45 9.48 19.50 -14.75
CA ARG A 45 10.58 20.07 -13.95
C ARG A 45 11.82 20.40 -14.80
N SER A 46 12.10 19.62 -15.85
CA SER A 46 13.27 19.82 -16.74
C SER A 46 13.02 20.84 -17.87
N GLN A 47 11.78 21.28 -18.08
CA GLN A 47 11.43 22.13 -19.23
C GLN A 47 11.89 23.59 -19.09
N LEU A 48 12.08 24.07 -17.86
CA LEU A 48 12.52 25.45 -17.61
C LEU A 48 13.67 25.46 -16.60
N VAL A 49 14.78 26.09 -16.98
CA VAL A 49 15.98 26.23 -16.15
C VAL A 49 15.83 27.44 -15.21
N HIS A 50 14.82 27.41 -14.35
CA HIS A 50 14.58 28.45 -13.34
C HIS A 50 14.52 27.82 -11.93
N PRO A 51 15.24 28.36 -10.91
CA PRO A 51 15.29 27.75 -9.58
C PRO A 51 13.91 27.61 -8.90
N LEU A 52 13.06 28.66 -8.97
CA LEU A 52 11.71 28.59 -8.41
C LEU A 52 10.82 27.57 -9.12
N TRP A 53 11.03 27.37 -10.43
CA TRP A 53 10.30 26.37 -11.20
C TRP A 53 10.66 24.95 -10.77
N LYS A 54 11.97 24.68 -10.67
CA LYS A 54 12.46 23.39 -10.17
C LYS A 54 11.96 23.12 -8.76
N ALA A 55 12.04 24.10 -7.85
CA ALA A 55 11.59 23.97 -6.47
C ALA A 55 10.08 23.71 -6.38
N PHE A 56 9.27 24.44 -7.17
CA PHE A 56 7.81 24.23 -7.22
C PHE A 56 7.47 22.80 -7.64
N TRP A 57 8.02 22.30 -8.74
CA TRP A 57 7.73 20.96 -9.24
C TRP A 57 8.30 19.83 -8.35
N VAL A 58 9.42 20.08 -7.65
CA VAL A 58 9.88 19.17 -6.58
C VAL A 58 8.88 19.13 -5.43
N GLY A 59 8.33 20.28 -5.02
CA GLY A 59 7.28 20.37 -4.01
C GLY A 59 6.00 19.61 -4.42
N VAL A 60 5.54 19.80 -5.66
CA VAL A 60 4.38 19.07 -6.21
C VAL A 60 4.65 17.56 -6.24
N PHE A 61 5.84 17.14 -6.69
CA PHE A 61 6.22 15.73 -6.70
C PHE A 61 6.21 15.10 -5.30
N PHE A 62 6.76 15.81 -4.31
CA PHE A 62 6.76 15.38 -2.91
C PHE A 62 5.34 15.27 -2.36
N LEU A 63 4.52 16.33 -2.51
CA LEU A 63 3.16 16.36 -1.99
C LEU A 63 2.28 15.30 -2.65
N ALA A 64 2.38 15.13 -3.97
CA ALA A 64 1.65 14.09 -4.68
C ALA A 64 2.08 12.68 -4.23
N SER A 65 3.38 12.45 -4.01
CA SER A 65 3.86 11.15 -3.53
C SER A 65 3.41 10.86 -2.09
N LEU A 66 3.43 11.87 -1.22
CA LEU A 66 2.94 11.78 0.15
C LEU A 66 1.43 11.50 0.18
N SER A 67 0.63 12.27 -0.57
CA SER A 67 -0.81 12.09 -0.67
C SER A 67 -1.18 10.73 -1.27
N ALA A 68 -0.41 10.22 -2.25
CA ALA A 68 -0.63 8.90 -2.82
C ALA A 68 -0.46 7.79 -1.76
N ALA A 69 0.58 7.87 -0.94
CA ALA A 69 0.81 6.93 0.16
C ALA A 69 -0.30 7.01 1.23
N LEU A 70 -0.73 8.22 1.60
CA LEU A 70 -1.83 8.43 2.54
C LEU A 70 -3.12 7.78 2.03
N VAL A 71 -3.50 8.05 0.78
CA VAL A 71 -4.72 7.50 0.19
C VAL A 71 -4.65 5.97 0.09
N LEU A 72 -3.49 5.40 -0.26
CA LEU A 72 -3.31 3.95 -0.30
C LEU A 72 -3.51 3.31 1.08
N GLY A 73 -2.96 3.90 2.13
CA GLY A 73 -3.17 3.43 3.49
C GLY A 73 -4.63 3.61 3.94
N ALA A 74 -5.29 4.70 3.57
CA ALA A 74 -6.72 4.88 3.81
C ALA A 74 -7.55 3.79 3.14
N PHE A 75 -7.25 3.43 1.88
CA PHE A 75 -7.93 2.32 1.19
C PHE A 75 -7.78 1.01 1.96
N LEU A 76 -6.56 0.63 2.35
CA LEU A 76 -6.31 -0.58 3.14
C LEU A 76 -7.01 -0.53 4.51
N GLY A 77 -6.99 0.63 5.17
CA GLY A 77 -7.70 0.84 6.43
C GLY A 77 -9.20 0.64 6.28
N ASN A 78 -9.82 1.17 5.22
CA ASN A 78 -11.25 1.00 4.96
C ASN A 78 -11.62 -0.45 4.60
N LEU A 79 -10.73 -1.19 3.93
CA LEU A 79 -10.94 -2.63 3.72
C LEU A 79 -11.00 -3.40 5.04
N VAL A 80 -10.21 -2.97 6.03
CA VAL A 80 -10.19 -3.55 7.38
C VAL A 80 -11.38 -3.07 8.23
N THR A 81 -11.75 -1.79 8.17
CA THR A 81 -12.87 -1.27 8.97
C THR A 81 -14.24 -1.63 8.40
N GLY A 82 -14.29 -1.96 7.11
CA GLY A 82 -15.52 -2.18 6.35
C GLY A 82 -16.01 -0.90 5.69
N VAL A 83 -17.06 -1.04 4.89
CA VAL A 83 -17.72 0.08 4.18
C VAL A 83 -19.23 0.03 4.42
N PRO A 84 -19.93 1.17 4.46
CA PRO A 84 -21.36 1.20 4.76
C PRO A 84 -22.18 0.74 3.54
N ILE A 85 -22.36 -0.58 3.39
CA ILE A 85 -23.20 -1.18 2.35
C ILE A 85 -24.62 -1.31 2.88
N ASP A 86 -25.58 -0.71 2.18
CA ASP A 86 -27.00 -0.83 2.50
C ASP A 86 -27.66 -2.05 1.85
N LYS A 87 -28.95 -2.26 2.14
CA LYS A 87 -29.74 -3.40 1.64
C LYS A 87 -29.90 -3.42 0.12
N ASN A 88 -29.77 -2.26 -0.54
CA ASN A 88 -29.89 -2.15 -1.99
C ASN A 88 -28.55 -2.41 -2.69
N GLY A 89 -27.49 -2.69 -1.92
CA GLY A 89 -26.12 -2.83 -2.44
C GLY A 89 -25.48 -1.50 -2.83
N THR A 90 -26.11 -0.37 -2.47
CA THR A 90 -25.51 0.95 -2.64
C THR A 90 -24.58 1.25 -1.47
N CYS A 91 -23.49 1.95 -1.78
CA CYS A 91 -22.48 2.34 -0.80
C CYS A 91 -21.90 3.69 -1.23
N PHE A 92 -21.87 4.63 -0.30
CA PHE A 92 -21.26 5.93 -0.48
C PHE A 92 -20.45 6.26 0.77
N ILE A 93 -19.18 6.63 0.56
CA ILE A 93 -18.27 7.02 1.64
C ILE A 93 -17.80 8.45 1.34
N PRO A 94 -18.15 9.43 2.19
CA PRO A 94 -17.60 10.79 2.06
C PRO A 94 -16.10 10.77 2.37
N LEU A 95 -15.35 11.78 1.90
CA LEU A 95 -13.90 11.80 2.10
C LEU A 95 -13.53 11.83 3.60
N TRP A 96 -14.28 12.54 4.42
CA TRP A 96 -14.19 12.55 5.88
C TRP A 96 -15.59 12.72 6.49
N THR A 97 -15.73 12.42 7.77
CA THR A 97 -16.94 12.72 8.57
C THR A 97 -16.54 13.43 9.86
N TYR A 98 -16.58 12.73 10.98
CA TYR A 98 -16.34 13.27 12.32
C TYR A 98 -14.95 12.89 12.88
N PHE A 99 -14.15 12.14 12.11
CA PHE A 99 -12.87 11.56 12.55
C PHE A 99 -12.99 10.70 13.83
N VAL A 100 -14.16 10.13 14.05
CA VAL A 100 -14.46 9.18 15.12
C VAL A 100 -15.00 7.90 14.50
N SER A 101 -14.56 6.77 15.05
CA SER A 101 -14.97 5.43 14.63
C SER A 101 -16.49 5.27 14.65
N SER A 102 -17.08 5.11 13.46
CA SER A 102 -18.53 5.02 13.26
C SER A 102 -18.86 4.01 12.16
N PRO A 103 -20.02 3.33 12.19
CA PRO A 103 -20.49 2.51 11.07
C PRO A 103 -20.57 3.28 9.75
N ARG A 104 -20.76 4.61 9.79
CA ARG A 104 -20.75 5.52 8.64
C ARG A 104 -19.53 6.43 8.67
N HIS A 105 -18.35 5.85 8.80
CA HIS A 105 -17.10 6.60 8.75
C HIS A 105 -16.83 7.13 7.33
N GLY A 106 -16.04 8.20 7.24
CA GLY A 106 -15.49 8.65 5.96
C GLY A 106 -14.30 7.79 5.52
N VAL A 107 -13.73 8.11 4.36
CA VAL A 107 -12.49 7.47 3.89
C VAL A 107 -11.36 7.74 4.88
N PHE A 108 -11.26 8.97 5.37
CA PHE A 108 -10.39 9.35 6.47
C PHE A 108 -11.17 9.42 7.78
N ASP A 109 -10.79 8.53 8.69
CA ASP A 109 -11.29 8.38 10.05
C ASP A 109 -10.11 8.00 10.98
N ALA A 110 -10.27 8.00 12.30
CA ALA A 110 -9.17 7.79 13.24
C ALA A 110 -8.31 6.55 12.93
N LEU A 111 -8.94 5.41 12.66
CA LEU A 111 -8.24 4.16 12.36
C LEU A 111 -7.65 4.16 10.94
N THR A 112 -8.37 4.69 9.93
CA THR A 112 -7.86 4.71 8.55
C THR A 112 -6.73 5.73 8.37
N LEU A 113 -6.72 6.82 9.16
CA LEU A 113 -5.61 7.76 9.27
C LEU A 113 -4.37 7.08 9.85
N LEU A 114 -4.53 6.22 10.85
CA LEU A 114 -3.39 5.45 11.37
C LEU A 114 -2.79 4.53 10.29
N PHE A 115 -3.62 3.83 9.51
CA PHE A 115 -3.15 3.04 8.36
C PHE A 115 -2.53 3.91 7.26
N SER A 116 -3.05 5.13 7.06
CA SER A 116 -2.48 6.12 6.13
C SER A 116 -1.07 6.52 6.55
N LEU A 117 -0.88 6.85 7.83
CA LEU A 117 0.43 7.18 8.40
C LEU A 117 1.39 5.98 8.35
N LEU A 118 0.89 4.78 8.70
CA LEU A 118 1.66 3.55 8.59
C LEU A 118 2.14 3.33 7.15
N SER A 119 1.27 3.50 6.16
CA SER A 119 1.64 3.37 4.74
C SER A 119 2.71 4.39 4.31
N VAL A 120 2.59 5.66 4.74
CA VAL A 120 3.60 6.68 4.48
C VAL A 120 4.97 6.29 5.06
N VAL A 121 5.01 5.88 6.32
CA VAL A 121 6.26 5.51 6.99
C VAL A 121 6.84 4.23 6.39
N SER A 122 6.02 3.23 6.12
CA SER A 122 6.40 1.97 5.50
C SER A 122 7.02 2.17 4.12
N LEU A 123 6.36 2.94 3.25
CA LEU A 123 6.87 3.24 1.89
C LEU A 123 8.11 4.11 1.94
N SER A 124 8.18 5.07 2.88
CA SER A 124 9.37 5.90 3.08
C SER A 124 10.56 5.06 3.56
N LEU A 125 10.35 4.14 4.51
CA LEU A 125 11.37 3.24 5.03
C LEU A 125 11.87 2.31 3.93
N HIS A 126 10.97 1.71 3.16
CA HIS A 126 11.33 0.88 2.02
C HIS A 126 12.12 1.68 0.96
N GLY A 127 11.65 2.89 0.61
CA GLY A 127 12.34 3.81 -0.29
C GLY A 127 13.74 4.19 0.18
N VAL A 128 13.91 4.50 1.48
CA VAL A 128 15.24 4.80 2.06
C VAL A 128 16.14 3.58 2.02
N THR A 129 15.65 2.37 2.33
CA THR A 129 16.47 1.15 2.21
C THR A 129 16.89 0.87 0.77
N PHE A 130 16.06 1.23 -0.21
CA PHE A 130 16.42 1.17 -1.63
C PHE A 130 17.47 2.21 -2.00
N MET A 131 17.34 3.46 -1.53
CA MET A 131 18.34 4.50 -1.76
C MET A 131 19.69 4.12 -1.15
N ILE A 132 19.72 3.54 0.05
CA ILE A 132 20.94 3.02 0.68
C ILE A 132 21.61 1.96 -0.20
N LEU A 133 20.84 1.07 -0.83
CA LEU A 133 21.36 0.06 -1.75
C LEU A 133 21.94 0.67 -3.04
N LYS A 134 21.51 1.88 -3.42
CA LYS A 134 21.86 2.55 -4.69
C LYS A 134 22.85 3.71 -4.57
N THR A 135 23.15 4.16 -3.36
CA THR A 135 24.03 5.30 -3.09
C THR A 135 25.29 4.87 -2.34
N GLU A 136 26.33 5.70 -2.39
CA GLU A 136 27.59 5.53 -1.64
C GLU A 136 28.01 6.86 -0.99
N GLY A 137 29.04 6.81 -0.14
CA GLY A 137 29.66 8.00 0.44
C GLY A 137 28.80 8.71 1.48
N GLU A 138 28.86 10.05 1.46
CA GLU A 138 28.25 10.89 2.50
C GLU A 138 26.72 10.77 2.53
N ILE A 139 26.07 10.81 1.37
CA ILE A 139 24.61 10.67 1.25
C ILE A 139 24.15 9.34 1.86
N GLN A 140 24.85 8.24 1.54
CA GLN A 140 24.52 6.92 2.09
C GLN A 140 24.65 6.90 3.63
N ASN A 141 25.68 7.54 4.18
CA ASN A 141 25.88 7.64 5.63
C ASN A 141 24.75 8.39 6.33
N GLN A 142 24.23 9.46 5.73
CA GLN A 142 23.08 10.19 6.26
C GLN A 142 21.80 9.33 6.24
N LEU A 143 21.58 8.57 5.16
CA LEU A 143 20.39 7.73 4.99
C LEU A 143 20.24 6.63 6.04
N TRP A 144 21.34 6.06 6.56
CA TRP A 144 21.26 5.06 7.65
C TRP A 144 20.58 5.63 8.90
N SER A 145 20.86 6.89 9.24
CA SER A 145 20.25 7.55 10.40
C SER A 145 18.75 7.81 10.19
N VAL A 146 18.36 8.18 8.96
CA VAL A 146 16.96 8.38 8.56
C VAL A 146 16.20 7.05 8.61
N ALA A 147 16.80 5.97 8.08
CA ALA A 147 16.21 4.63 8.11
C ALA A 147 15.92 4.16 9.54
N LEU A 148 16.83 4.40 10.49
CA LEU A 148 16.62 4.04 11.90
C LEU A 148 15.50 4.86 12.56
N LYS A 149 15.36 6.15 12.22
CA LYS A 149 14.25 6.98 12.71
C LYS A 149 12.91 6.50 12.15
N LEU A 150 12.85 6.21 10.85
CA LEU A 150 11.65 5.67 10.20
C LEU A 150 11.30 4.28 10.74
N TRP A 151 12.28 3.41 11.01
CA TRP A 151 12.04 2.11 11.63
C TRP A 151 11.40 2.23 13.02
N LYS A 152 11.82 3.20 13.84
CA LYS A 152 11.19 3.45 15.15
C LYS A 152 9.74 3.89 14.98
N ALA A 153 9.49 4.85 14.08
CA ALA A 153 8.14 5.32 13.77
C ALA A 153 7.24 4.18 13.26
N GLU A 154 7.77 3.34 12.36
CA GLU A 154 7.10 2.16 11.82
C GLU A 154 6.69 1.20 12.93
N THR A 155 7.63 0.88 13.83
CA THR A 155 7.37 -0.03 14.96
C THR A 155 6.29 0.51 15.89
N ILE A 156 6.33 1.82 16.22
CA ILE A 156 5.33 2.46 17.09
C ILE A 156 3.95 2.43 16.42
N LEU A 157 3.86 2.83 15.15
CA LEU A 157 2.59 2.85 14.40
C LEU A 157 2.03 1.45 14.19
N ALA A 158 2.88 0.46 13.91
CA ALA A 158 2.47 -0.93 13.76
C ALA A 158 1.89 -1.51 15.07
N LEU A 159 2.58 -1.28 16.21
CA LEU A 159 2.08 -1.69 17.52
C LEU A 159 0.77 -1.01 17.87
N LEU A 160 0.68 0.32 17.66
CA LEU A 160 -0.55 1.07 17.88
C LEU A 160 -1.70 0.54 17.01
N SER A 161 -1.42 0.19 15.75
CA SER A 161 -2.40 -0.39 14.83
C SER A 161 -2.90 -1.74 15.32
N ILE A 162 -2.00 -2.61 15.77
CA ILE A 162 -2.37 -3.92 16.33
C ILE A 162 -3.25 -3.76 17.58
N VAL A 163 -2.88 -2.85 18.49
CA VAL A 163 -3.66 -2.57 19.72
C VAL A 163 -5.06 -2.07 19.38
N LEU A 164 -5.18 -1.08 18.47
CA LEU A 164 -6.49 -0.54 18.08
C LEU A 164 -7.35 -1.56 17.34
N LEU A 165 -6.76 -2.39 16.49
CA LEU A 165 -7.50 -3.47 15.84
C LEU A 165 -7.98 -4.51 16.85
N PHE A 166 -7.20 -4.79 17.90
CA PHE A 166 -7.59 -5.74 18.94
C PHE A 166 -8.79 -5.24 19.73
N THR A 167 -8.85 -3.94 20.03
CA THR A 167 -9.94 -3.34 20.79
C THR A 167 -11.20 -3.09 19.96
N THR A 168 -11.06 -2.65 18.70
CA THR A 168 -12.21 -2.22 17.86
C THR A 168 -12.70 -3.30 16.90
N ARG A 169 -11.84 -4.24 16.50
CA ARG A 169 -12.06 -5.21 15.43
C ARG A 169 -11.51 -6.60 15.78
N HIS A 170 -11.73 -7.03 17.04
CA HIS A 170 -11.29 -8.33 17.56
C HIS A 170 -11.54 -9.51 16.61
N PHE A 171 -12.68 -9.51 15.90
CA PHE A 171 -13.03 -10.51 14.90
C PHE A 171 -11.94 -10.75 13.84
N LEU A 172 -11.37 -9.69 13.26
CA LEU A 172 -10.37 -9.83 12.18
C LEU A 172 -9.04 -10.40 12.69
N ILE A 173 -8.63 -9.98 13.89
CA ILE A 173 -7.43 -10.53 14.52
C ILE A 173 -7.65 -11.98 14.94
N ALA A 174 -8.80 -12.30 15.52
CA ALA A 174 -9.15 -13.66 15.91
C ALA A 174 -9.14 -14.60 14.69
N GLN A 175 -9.70 -14.16 13.56
CA GLN A 175 -9.73 -14.96 12.34
C GLN A 175 -8.34 -15.16 11.74
N CYS A 176 -7.51 -14.12 11.74
CA CYS A 176 -6.10 -14.24 11.35
C CYS A 176 -5.31 -15.20 12.26
N GLY A 177 -5.60 -15.22 13.56
CA GLY A 177 -4.99 -16.13 14.53
C GLY A 177 -5.44 -17.58 14.40
N GLN A 178 -6.66 -17.81 13.91
CA GLN A 178 -7.20 -19.16 13.67
C GLN A 178 -6.61 -19.79 12.40
N HIS A 179 -6.40 -19.01 11.35
CA HIS A 179 -5.77 -19.50 10.11
C HIS A 179 -4.25 -19.63 10.28
N SER A 180 -3.70 -20.81 9.97
CA SER A 180 -2.24 -21.05 10.00
C SER A 180 -1.46 -20.05 9.16
N VAL A 181 -1.99 -19.70 7.99
CA VAL A 181 -1.41 -18.72 7.07
C VAL A 181 -1.39 -17.31 7.68
N GLY A 182 -2.44 -16.90 8.38
CA GLY A 182 -2.51 -15.58 9.04
C GLY A 182 -1.45 -15.44 10.12
N ARG A 183 -1.27 -16.48 10.95
CA ARG A 183 -0.19 -16.53 11.95
C ARG A 183 1.20 -16.42 11.31
N VAL A 184 1.42 -17.07 10.18
CA VAL A 184 2.70 -16.97 9.44
C VAL A 184 2.94 -15.54 8.99
N PHE A 185 1.96 -14.86 8.41
CA PHE A 185 2.15 -13.47 7.98
C PHE A 185 2.45 -12.52 9.14
N PHE A 186 1.75 -12.65 10.29
CA PHE A 186 2.08 -11.86 11.48
C PHE A 186 3.47 -12.17 12.03
N ALA A 187 3.86 -13.45 12.08
CA ALA A 187 5.18 -13.85 12.54
C ALA A 187 6.29 -13.32 11.61
N VAL A 188 6.08 -13.39 10.29
CA VAL A 188 7.00 -12.85 9.28
C VAL A 188 7.08 -11.33 9.36
N ALA A 189 5.96 -10.63 9.60
CA ALA A 189 5.95 -9.17 9.79
C ALA A 189 6.76 -8.77 11.02
N ALA A 190 6.54 -9.44 12.16
CA ALA A 190 7.30 -9.18 13.37
C ALA A 190 8.80 -9.50 13.21
N LEU A 191 9.11 -10.67 12.63
CA LEU A 191 10.48 -11.10 12.41
C LEU A 191 11.23 -10.19 11.43
N SER A 192 10.57 -9.78 10.33
CA SER A 192 11.16 -8.88 9.35
C SER A 192 11.46 -7.50 9.92
N LEU A 193 10.59 -6.95 10.77
CA LEU A 193 10.86 -5.71 11.51
C LEU A 193 12.07 -5.85 12.45
N LEU A 194 12.16 -6.96 13.19
CA LEU A 194 13.28 -7.21 14.09
C LEU A 194 14.60 -7.38 13.33
N LEU A 195 14.61 -8.19 12.27
CA LEU A 195 15.78 -8.39 11.42
C LEU A 195 16.19 -7.10 10.71
N LEU A 196 15.23 -6.26 10.30
CA LEU A 196 15.50 -4.96 9.73
C LEU A 196 16.27 -4.08 10.70
N PHE A 197 15.91 -4.05 11.98
CA PHE A 197 16.66 -3.29 13.00
C PHE A 197 18.12 -3.72 13.09
N PHE A 198 18.39 -5.03 13.20
CA PHE A 198 19.76 -5.55 13.27
C PHE A 198 20.53 -5.30 11.98
N SER A 199 19.85 -5.42 10.83
CA SER A 199 20.44 -5.15 9.52
C SER A 199 20.82 -3.67 9.36
N LEU A 200 19.95 -2.74 9.80
CA LEU A 200 20.21 -1.31 9.80
C LEU A 200 21.38 -0.95 10.72
N ARG A 201 21.46 -1.55 11.92
CA ARG A 201 22.59 -1.31 12.84
C ARG A 201 23.92 -1.86 12.33
N LYS A 202 23.89 -3.05 11.69
CA LYS A 202 25.07 -3.67 11.08
C LYS A 202 25.37 -3.12 9.67
N LYS A 203 24.64 -2.08 9.22
CA LYS A 203 24.76 -1.46 7.90
C LYS A 203 24.77 -2.45 6.72
N ARG A 204 23.93 -3.50 6.78
CA ARG A 204 23.84 -4.53 5.74
C ARG A 204 22.81 -4.13 4.68
N GLU A 205 23.27 -3.50 3.60
CA GLU A 205 22.43 -2.89 2.54
C GLU A 205 21.35 -3.84 1.99
N ARG A 206 21.77 -5.00 1.44
CA ARG A 206 20.87 -5.96 0.78
C ARG A 206 19.86 -6.58 1.73
N LEU A 207 20.29 -6.92 2.95
CA LEU A 207 19.42 -7.49 3.95
C LEU A 207 18.38 -6.47 4.44
N SER A 208 18.76 -5.19 4.57
CA SER A 208 17.81 -4.15 4.98
C SER A 208 16.70 -3.95 3.94
N PHE A 209 17.05 -3.94 2.65
CA PHE A 209 16.07 -3.86 1.58
C PHE A 209 15.18 -5.12 1.49
N ALA A 210 15.76 -6.32 1.66
CA ALA A 210 15.01 -7.57 1.68
C ALA A 210 14.03 -7.63 2.86
N CYS A 211 14.46 -7.22 4.06
CA CYS A 211 13.61 -7.22 5.26
C CYS A 211 12.46 -6.20 5.14
N SER A 212 12.71 -4.99 4.60
CA SER A 212 11.63 -4.00 4.39
C SER A 212 10.62 -4.48 3.33
N SER A 213 11.08 -5.13 2.27
CA SER A 213 10.22 -5.76 1.26
C SER A 213 9.36 -6.87 1.85
N LEU A 214 9.98 -7.74 2.65
CA LEU A 214 9.30 -8.86 3.31
C LEU A 214 8.26 -8.36 4.32
N PHE A 215 8.58 -7.30 5.06
CA PHE A 215 7.64 -6.63 5.95
C PHE A 215 6.40 -6.14 5.18
N LEU A 216 6.58 -5.37 4.10
CA LEU A 216 5.47 -4.88 3.28
C LEU A 216 4.60 -6.01 2.74
N LEU A 217 5.21 -7.06 2.17
CA LEU A 217 4.50 -8.22 1.65
C LEU A 217 3.70 -8.93 2.75
N SER A 218 4.30 -9.10 3.92
CA SER A 218 3.65 -9.74 5.05
C SER A 218 2.52 -8.91 5.67
N ALA A 219 2.67 -7.59 5.72
CA ALA A 219 1.64 -6.67 6.20
C ALA A 219 0.42 -6.69 5.26
N ILE A 220 0.65 -6.57 3.95
CA ILE A 220 -0.41 -6.68 2.93
C ILE A 220 -1.06 -8.08 2.99
N GLY A 221 -0.26 -9.13 3.12
CA GLY A 221 -0.74 -10.50 3.26
C GLY A 221 -1.61 -10.72 4.51
N ALA A 222 -1.19 -10.19 5.67
CA ALA A 222 -1.96 -10.25 6.91
C ALA A 222 -3.30 -9.51 6.77
N THR A 223 -3.31 -8.34 6.15
CA THR A 223 -4.54 -7.59 5.87
C THR A 223 -5.47 -8.32 4.90
N ALA A 224 -4.94 -9.12 3.97
CA ALA A 224 -5.75 -9.91 3.04
C ALA A 224 -6.30 -11.21 3.66
N VAL A 225 -5.55 -11.85 4.57
CA VAL A 225 -5.95 -13.11 5.22
C VAL A 225 -6.93 -12.88 6.36
N GLY A 226 -6.86 -11.76 7.07
CA GLY A 226 -7.79 -11.45 8.17
C GLY A 226 -9.27 -11.53 7.76
N PRO A 227 -9.70 -10.80 6.71
CA PRO A 227 -11.06 -10.87 6.20
C PRO A 227 -11.29 -12.05 5.25
N TYR A 228 -10.43 -13.07 5.20
CA TYR A 228 -10.55 -14.19 4.26
C TYR A 228 -12.00 -14.75 4.21
N HIS A 229 -12.49 -14.95 2.98
CA HIS A 229 -13.89 -15.10 2.53
C HIS A 229 -14.66 -13.82 2.21
N TYR A 230 -14.36 -12.70 2.86
CA TYR A 230 -14.96 -11.39 2.62
C TYR A 230 -14.07 -10.53 1.73
N LEU A 231 -14.60 -10.07 0.60
CA LEU A 231 -13.95 -9.10 -0.28
C LEU A 231 -14.22 -7.67 0.21
N LEU A 232 -15.44 -7.41 0.67
CA LEU A 232 -15.88 -6.12 1.19
C LEU A 232 -16.81 -6.37 2.37
N ILE A 233 -16.38 -5.98 3.57
CA ILE A 233 -17.17 -6.14 4.80
C ILE A 233 -18.12 -4.96 4.91
N SER A 234 -19.41 -5.22 5.12
CA SER A 234 -20.35 -4.14 5.44
C SER A 234 -20.20 -3.72 6.90
N SER A 235 -20.06 -2.41 7.13
CA SER A 235 -20.01 -1.81 8.46
C SER A 235 -21.39 -1.60 9.09
N LEU A 236 -22.47 -1.65 8.29
CA LEU A 236 -23.86 -1.48 8.75
C LEU A 236 -24.46 -2.81 9.24
N ASP A 237 -24.34 -3.85 8.42
CA ASP A 237 -24.77 -5.20 8.75
C ASP A 237 -23.89 -6.22 8.03
N ARG A 238 -23.27 -7.12 8.79
CA ARG A 238 -22.35 -8.13 8.26
C ARG A 238 -23.04 -9.07 7.24
N SER A 239 -24.35 -9.29 7.33
CA SER A 239 -25.10 -10.12 6.39
C SER A 239 -25.04 -9.58 4.94
N LEU A 240 -24.84 -8.27 4.78
CA LEU A 240 -24.75 -7.57 3.50
C LEU A 240 -23.34 -7.58 2.90
N SER A 241 -22.39 -8.28 3.52
CA SER A 241 -21.00 -8.30 3.06
C SER A 241 -20.84 -9.04 1.74
N LEU A 242 -19.92 -8.55 0.91
CA LEU A 242 -19.55 -9.21 -0.35
C LEU A 242 -18.48 -10.26 -0.07
N THR A 243 -18.81 -11.50 -0.36
CA THR A 243 -17.94 -12.66 -0.20
C THR A 243 -17.42 -13.13 -1.55
N ILE A 244 -16.35 -13.92 -1.54
CA ILE A 244 -15.80 -14.54 -2.75
C ILE A 244 -16.87 -15.37 -3.47
N PHE A 245 -17.82 -15.97 -2.74
CA PHE A 245 -18.87 -16.82 -3.31
C PHE A 245 -20.02 -16.03 -3.93
N ASN A 246 -20.44 -14.90 -3.33
CA ASN A 246 -21.60 -14.13 -3.82
C ASN A 246 -21.23 -13.08 -4.90
N ALA A 247 -19.94 -12.73 -4.99
CA ALA A 247 -19.43 -11.71 -5.89
C ALA A 247 -18.62 -12.27 -7.08
N ALA A 248 -18.28 -13.56 -7.08
CA ALA A 248 -17.51 -14.18 -8.15
C ALA A 248 -18.22 -14.14 -9.51
N ALA A 249 -17.42 -13.96 -10.57
CA ALA A 249 -17.85 -14.15 -11.94
C ALA A 249 -18.09 -15.63 -12.27
N GLN A 250 -18.68 -15.89 -13.44
CA GLN A 250 -18.91 -17.24 -13.94
C GLN A 250 -17.60 -18.04 -14.05
N ARG A 251 -17.64 -19.34 -13.77
CA ARG A 251 -16.46 -20.23 -13.74
C ARG A 251 -15.63 -20.19 -15.03
N SER A 252 -16.29 -20.16 -16.19
CA SER A 252 -15.63 -20.08 -17.51
C SER A 252 -14.84 -18.78 -17.68
N THR A 253 -15.37 -17.67 -17.19
CA THR A 253 -14.69 -16.37 -17.14
C THR A 253 -13.47 -16.48 -16.25
N LEU A 254 -13.63 -16.95 -15.00
CA LEU A 254 -12.52 -17.09 -14.04
C LEU A 254 -11.35 -17.94 -14.58
N GLN A 255 -11.64 -19.08 -15.23
CA GLN A 255 -10.62 -19.93 -15.84
C GLN A 255 -9.82 -19.19 -16.91
N LYS A 256 -10.50 -18.48 -17.83
CA LYS A 256 -9.84 -17.68 -18.86
C LYS A 256 -9.01 -16.54 -18.24
N GLY A 257 -9.54 -15.90 -17.21
CA GLY A 257 -8.83 -14.85 -16.48
C GLY A 257 -7.55 -15.33 -15.83
N LEU A 258 -7.58 -16.53 -15.23
CA LEU A 258 -6.41 -17.12 -14.58
C LEU A 258 -5.28 -17.37 -15.57
N VAL A 259 -5.59 -17.88 -16.77
CA VAL A 259 -4.60 -18.10 -17.83
C VAL A 259 -3.95 -16.78 -18.25
N TRP A 260 -4.76 -15.77 -18.56
CA TRP A 260 -4.25 -14.44 -18.95
C TRP A 260 -3.48 -13.75 -17.83
N LEU A 261 -3.89 -13.92 -16.58
CA LEU A 261 -3.17 -13.42 -15.41
C LEU A 261 -1.80 -14.09 -15.29
N GLY A 262 -1.70 -15.41 -15.51
CA GLY A 262 -0.44 -16.14 -15.51
C GLY A 262 0.52 -15.61 -16.58
N ILE A 263 0.04 -15.44 -17.82
CA ILE A 263 0.84 -14.89 -18.93
C ILE A 263 1.30 -13.47 -18.59
N GLY A 264 0.39 -12.61 -18.14
CA GLY A 264 0.70 -11.23 -17.76
C GLY A 264 1.72 -11.15 -16.63
N ALA A 265 1.60 -12.00 -15.60
CA ALA A 265 2.54 -12.06 -14.50
C ALA A 265 3.94 -12.49 -14.96
N ILE A 266 4.05 -13.49 -15.83
CA ILE A 266 5.33 -13.93 -16.40
C ILE A 266 5.99 -12.79 -17.19
N LEU A 267 5.23 -12.10 -18.04
CA LEU A 267 5.76 -10.98 -18.83
C LEU A 267 6.23 -9.82 -17.94
N ILE A 268 5.44 -9.44 -16.94
CA ILE A 268 5.79 -8.36 -16.02
C ILE A 268 7.02 -8.72 -15.20
N LEU A 269 7.09 -9.94 -14.66
CA LEU A 269 8.24 -10.41 -13.89
C LEU A 269 9.50 -10.51 -14.76
N GLY A 270 9.38 -11.02 -15.98
CA GLY A 270 10.49 -11.11 -16.94
C GLY A 270 11.03 -9.72 -17.31
N TYR A 271 10.15 -8.79 -17.68
CA TYR A 271 10.54 -7.41 -17.97
C TYR A 271 11.20 -6.73 -16.76
N THR A 272 10.59 -6.86 -15.57
CA THR A 272 11.13 -6.27 -14.34
C THR A 272 12.51 -6.86 -14.01
N PHE A 273 12.67 -8.17 -14.17
CA PHE A 273 13.96 -8.85 -13.97
C PHE A 273 15.03 -8.31 -14.93
N ILE A 274 14.72 -8.17 -16.22
CA ILE A 274 15.65 -7.64 -17.23
C ILE A 274 16.06 -6.21 -16.88
N VAL A 275 15.11 -5.33 -16.56
CA VAL A 275 15.41 -3.93 -16.19
C VAL A 275 16.29 -3.86 -14.94
N TYR A 276 15.93 -4.59 -13.88
CA TYR A 276 16.72 -4.60 -12.65
C TYR A 276 18.08 -5.28 -12.83
N TRP A 277 18.21 -6.20 -13.79
CA TRP A 277 19.47 -6.83 -14.16
C TRP A 277 20.37 -5.90 -14.97
N GLY A 278 19.80 -5.14 -15.92
CA GLY A 278 20.53 -4.16 -16.73
C GLY A 278 21.05 -2.97 -15.90
N PHE A 279 20.25 -2.44 -14.98
CA PHE A 279 20.64 -1.31 -14.12
C PHE A 279 21.21 -1.75 -12.76
N ARG A 280 22.01 -2.83 -12.74
CA ARG A 280 22.71 -3.28 -11.53
C ARG A 280 23.86 -2.33 -11.19
N GLY A 281 24.12 -2.19 -9.90
CA GLY A 281 25.14 -1.28 -9.38
C GLY A 281 24.56 -0.04 -8.72
N LYS A 282 25.48 0.79 -8.21
CA LYS A 282 25.21 2.03 -7.49
C LYS A 282 25.50 3.23 -8.38
N VAL A 283 24.79 4.32 -8.11
CA VAL A 283 24.95 5.58 -8.82
C VAL A 283 26.18 6.29 -8.26
N ARG A 284 27.15 6.60 -9.11
CA ARG A 284 28.35 7.37 -8.75
C ARG A 284 28.09 8.85 -9.05
N SER A 285 28.58 9.74 -8.19
CA SER A 285 28.46 11.19 -8.35
C SER A 285 29.45 11.80 -9.35
N ASP A 286 30.38 10.99 -9.90
CA ASP A 286 31.45 11.48 -10.80
C ASP A 286 31.01 11.65 -12.26
N SER A 287 29.75 11.38 -12.59
CA SER A 287 29.20 11.77 -13.90
C SER A 287 28.57 13.15 -13.77
N GLU A 288 29.33 14.18 -14.12
CA GLU A 288 28.85 15.50 -14.56
C GLU A 288 27.98 15.35 -15.82
N ASP A 289 26.84 14.68 -15.72
CA ASP A 289 25.86 14.64 -16.80
C ASP A 289 24.46 14.87 -16.20
N TYR A 290 24.09 16.16 -16.26
CA TYR A 290 22.75 16.78 -16.15
C TYR A 290 22.08 16.95 -14.77
#